data_AF-A0A511YPE1-F1
#
_entry.id   AF-A0A511YPE1-F1
#
_cell.length_a   1.000
_cell.length_b   1.000
_cell.length_c   1.000
_cell.angle_alpha   90.00
_cell.angle_beta   90.00
_cell.angle_gamma   90.00
#
_symmetry.space_group_name_H-M   'P 1'
#
loop_
_entity.id
_entity.type
_entity.pdbx_description
1 polymer ?
#
loop_
_entity_poly.entity_id
_entity_poly.type
_entity_poly.pdbx_seq_one_letter_code
_entity_poly.pdbx_strand_id
1 'polypeptide(L)'
;MEISEDFLFQSIKEMVIRSREKVFRMANSTLLLTYWQTAKLIVEDERKGKERAAYGKYTLRNLSGKLTLEFGKGFDDTNLSNMRKFYMVFPIVDALRHELSWTHYRLLIKINDSEKINYYINESILNH
;
A
#
# COMPACT_ATOMS: atom_id res chain seq x y z
N MET A 1 -31.67 11.53 34.25
CA MET A 1 -32.03 11.54 32.82
C MET A 1 -30.79 11.82 31.96
N GLU A 2 -29.94 12.80 32.33
CA GLU A 2 -28.67 13.12 31.63
C GLU A 2 -27.68 11.95 31.49
N ILE A 3 -27.49 11.11 32.52
CA ILE A 3 -26.53 9.99 32.49
C ILE A 3 -26.87 8.96 31.38
N SER A 4 -28.15 8.79 31.05
CA SER A 4 -28.60 7.84 30.03
C SER A 4 -28.38 8.37 28.62
N GLU A 5 -28.44 9.68 28.44
CA GLU A 5 -28.28 10.33 27.13
C GLU A 5 -26.80 10.39 26.76
N ASP A 6 -25.93 10.65 27.74
CA ASP A 6 -24.47 10.55 27.60
C ASP A 6 -24.02 9.11 27.29
N PHE A 7 -24.61 8.10 27.93
CA PHE A 7 -24.29 6.70 27.64
C PHE A 7 -24.69 6.30 26.22
N LEU A 8 -25.88 6.71 25.77
CA LEU A 8 -26.34 6.45 24.39
C LEU A 8 -25.42 7.13 23.37
N PHE A 9 -25.06 8.39 23.61
CA PHE A 9 -24.14 9.14 22.76
C PHE A 9 -22.76 8.47 22.67
N GLN A 10 -22.15 8.10 23.80
CA GLN A 10 -20.85 7.42 23.79
C GLN A 10 -20.93 6.07 23.07
N SER A 11 -21.99 5.30 23.29
CA SER A 11 -22.18 4.00 22.61
C SER A 11 -22.27 4.15 21.10
N ILE A 12 -23.04 5.14 20.60
CA ILE A 12 -23.15 5.42 19.17
C ILE A 12 -21.80 5.93 18.62
N LYS A 13 -21.13 6.82 19.35
CA LYS A 13 -19.81 7.34 18.97
C LYS A 13 -18.79 6.22 18.81
N GLU A 14 -18.70 5.31 19.78
CA GLU A 14 -17.81 4.15 19.70
C GLU A 14 -18.16 3.23 18.54
N MET A 15 -19.45 2.96 18.30
CA MET A 15 -19.89 2.17 17.16
C MET A 15 -19.45 2.80 15.83
N VAL A 16 -19.60 4.12 15.68
CA VAL A 16 -19.18 4.86 14.48
C VAL A 16 -17.66 4.81 14.30
N ILE A 17 -16.88 5.00 15.36
CA ILE A 17 -15.41 4.93 15.33
C ILE A 17 -14.96 3.53 14.88
N ARG A 18 -15.46 2.47 15.55
CA ARG A 18 -15.12 1.08 15.21
C ARG A 18 -15.50 0.72 13.77
N SER A 19 -16.65 1.22 13.29
CA SER A 19 -17.10 1.00 11.91
C SER A 19 -16.14 1.66 10.90
N ARG A 20 -15.77 2.93 11.13
CA ARG A 20 -14.83 3.66 10.28
C ARG A 20 -13.46 2.99 10.24
N GLU A 21 -12.94 2.58 11.38
CA GLU A 21 -11.68 1.85 11.46
C GLU A 21 -11.72 0.53 10.70
N LYS A 22 -12.83 -0.22 10.81
CA LYS A 22 -12.99 -1.48 10.08
C LYS A 22 -12.98 -1.26 8.56
N VAL A 23 -13.72 -0.24 8.08
CA VAL A 23 -13.73 0.12 6.66
C VAL A 23 -12.33 0.53 6.21
N PHE A 24 -11.64 1.36 6.99
CA PHE A 24 -10.28 1.79 6.71
C PHE A 24 -9.30 0.62 6.60
N ARG A 25 -9.28 -0.29 7.58
CA ARG A 25 -8.40 -1.47 7.58
C ARG A 25 -8.66 -2.39 6.38
N MET A 26 -9.93 -2.58 6.04
CA MET A 26 -10.32 -3.39 4.88
C MET A 26 -9.86 -2.76 3.57
N ALA A 27 -10.17 -1.47 3.37
CA ALA A 27 -9.75 -0.73 2.18
C ALA A 27 -8.22 -0.70 2.05
N ASN A 28 -7.50 -0.46 3.15
CA ASN A 28 -6.04 -0.46 3.17
C ASN A 28 -5.46 -1.81 2.73
N SER A 29 -5.93 -2.91 3.33
CA SER A 29 -5.46 -4.26 3.00
C SER A 29 -5.73 -4.63 1.54
N THR A 30 -6.92 -4.33 1.03
CA THR A 30 -7.27 -4.56 -0.38
C THR A 30 -6.39 -3.74 -1.32
N LEU A 31 -6.11 -2.49 -0.98
CA LEU A 31 -5.27 -1.61 -1.79
C LEU A 31 -3.82 -2.09 -1.83
N LEU A 32 -3.25 -2.44 -0.67
CA LEU A 32 -1.89 -2.97 -0.58
C LEU A 32 -1.73 -4.26 -1.37
N LEU A 33 -2.69 -5.18 -1.26
CA LEU A 33 -2.68 -6.42 -2.04
C LEU A 33 -2.72 -6.11 -3.55
N THR A 34 -3.58 -5.19 -3.97
CA THR A 34 -3.71 -4.80 -5.39
C THR A 34 -2.40 -4.20 -5.92
N TYR A 35 -1.78 -3.32 -5.16
CA TYR A 35 -0.49 -2.72 -5.52
C TYR A 35 0.64 -3.74 -5.56
N TRP A 36 0.67 -4.67 -4.60
CA TRP A 36 1.64 -5.76 -4.59
C TRP A 36 1.47 -6.69 -5.79
N GLN A 37 0.24 -7.07 -6.13
CA GLN A 37 -0.05 -7.92 -7.29
C GLN A 37 0.29 -7.21 -8.61
N THR A 38 -0.06 -5.94 -8.73
CA THR A 38 0.30 -5.11 -9.89
C THR A 38 1.82 -5.07 -10.08
N ALA A 39 2.55 -4.85 -8.99
CA ALA A 39 4.00 -4.85 -8.99
C ALA A 39 4.61 -6.19 -9.39
N LYS A 40 4.06 -7.30 -8.87
CA LYS A 40 4.47 -8.66 -9.24
C LYS A 40 4.33 -8.90 -10.74
N LEU A 41 3.19 -8.54 -11.33
CA LEU A 41 2.95 -8.66 -12.77
C LEU A 41 3.96 -7.87 -13.59
N ILE A 42 4.24 -6.62 -13.19
CA ILE A 42 5.25 -5.77 -13.83
C ILE A 42 6.64 -6.43 -13.80
N VAL A 43 7.07 -6.89 -12.63
CA VAL A 43 8.40 -7.50 -12.46
C VAL A 43 8.53 -8.84 -13.20
N GLU A 44 7.46 -9.64 -13.24
CA GLU A 44 7.44 -10.89 -14.00
C GLU A 44 7.49 -10.66 -15.52
N ASP A 45 6.79 -9.64 -16.03
CA ASP A 45 6.86 -9.24 -17.44
C ASP A 45 8.27 -8.75 -17.83
N GLU A 46 8.88 -7.90 -17.00
CA GLU A 46 10.24 -7.41 -17.19
C GLU A 46 11.27 -8.56 -17.26
N ARG A 47 11.11 -9.59 -16.43
CA ARG A 47 11.99 -10.77 -16.43
C ARG A 47 11.86 -11.61 -17.71
N LYS A 48 10.65 -11.70 -18.29
CA LYS A 48 10.40 -12.43 -19.55
C LYS A 48 10.95 -11.66 -20.76
N GLY A 49 10.84 -10.35 -20.76
CA GLY A 49 11.31 -9.45 -21.82
C GLY A 49 12.78 -9.04 -21.67
N LYS A 50 13.73 -9.99 -21.66
CA LYS A 50 15.20 -9.79 -21.63
C LYS A 50 15.66 -8.48 -20.97
N GLU A 51 15.87 -8.51 -19.65
CA GLU A 51 16.48 -7.48 -18.79
C GLU A 51 17.25 -6.35 -19.51
N ARG A 52 16.53 -5.37 -20.06
CA ARG A 52 17.12 -4.12 -20.49
C ARG A 52 16.45 -3.03 -19.68
N ALA A 53 17.24 -2.24 -18.97
CA ALA A 53 16.74 -1.08 -18.20
C ALA A 53 15.91 -0.11 -19.08
N ALA A 54 16.20 -0.06 -20.37
CA ALA A 54 15.41 0.68 -21.37
C ALA A 54 14.03 0.05 -21.64
N TYR A 55 13.92 -1.28 -21.64
CA TYR A 55 12.65 -2.02 -21.82
C TYR A 55 11.72 -1.77 -20.64
N GLY A 56 12.20 -1.93 -19.40
CA GLY A 56 11.39 -1.68 -18.19
C GLY A 56 10.85 -0.25 -18.11
N LYS A 57 11.67 0.75 -18.43
CA LYS A 57 11.24 2.16 -18.47
C LYS A 57 10.17 2.42 -19.54
N TYR A 58 10.31 1.82 -20.72
CA TYR A 58 9.33 1.97 -21.80
C TYR A 58 8.00 1.28 -21.45
N THR A 59 8.06 0.06 -20.91
CA THR A 59 6.89 -0.72 -20.49
C THR A 59 6.10 0.00 -19.41
N LEU A 60 6.77 0.51 -18.35
CA LEU A 60 6.12 1.27 -17.28
C LEU A 60 5.44 2.54 -17.79
N ARG A 61 6.09 3.28 -18.69
CA ARG A 61 5.52 4.52 -19.25
C ARG A 61 4.29 4.26 -20.10
N ASN A 62 4.31 3.21 -20.93
CA ASN A 62 3.14 2.84 -21.73
C ASN A 62 2.01 2.31 -20.85
N LEU A 63 2.35 1.48 -19.85
CA LEU A 63 1.38 0.91 -18.92
C LEU A 63 0.71 1.99 -18.07
N SER A 64 1.48 2.95 -17.55
CA SER A 64 0.93 4.08 -16.79
C SER A 64 -0.01 4.92 -17.64
N GLY A 65 0.31 5.19 -18.90
CA GLY A 65 -0.59 5.91 -19.81
C GLY A 65 -1.95 5.23 -19.96
N LYS A 66 -1.96 3.91 -20.17
CA LYS A 66 -3.19 3.13 -20.31
C LYS A 66 -3.98 3.01 -18.99
N LEU A 67 -3.30 2.69 -17.89
CA LEU A 67 -3.95 2.52 -16.60
C LEU A 67 -4.45 3.84 -16.02
N THR A 68 -3.73 4.95 -16.25
CA THR A 68 -4.19 6.29 -15.86
C THR A 68 -5.42 6.71 -16.68
N LEU A 69 -5.48 6.34 -17.96
CA LEU A 69 -6.66 6.60 -18.79
C LEU A 69 -7.89 5.83 -18.30
N GLU A 70 -7.71 4.56 -17.92
CA GLU A 70 -8.80 3.69 -17.48
C GLU A 70 -9.25 3.97 -16.03
N PHE A 71 -8.30 4.12 -15.11
CA PHE A 71 -8.56 4.16 -13.67
C PHE A 71 -8.24 5.50 -13.00
N GLY A 72 -7.60 6.43 -13.72
CA GLY A 72 -7.28 7.76 -13.21
C GLY A 72 -6.09 7.79 -12.24
N LYS A 73 -6.19 8.67 -11.24
CA LYS A 73 -5.11 8.94 -10.29
C LYS A 73 -4.72 7.69 -9.51
N GLY A 74 -3.41 7.49 -9.32
CA GLY A 74 -2.87 6.32 -8.63
C GLY A 74 -2.24 5.28 -9.55
N PHE A 75 -2.36 5.42 -10.87
CA PHE A 75 -1.69 4.56 -11.84
C PHE A 75 -0.72 5.32 -12.76
N ASP A 76 -0.26 6.48 -12.31
CA ASP A 76 0.81 7.22 -12.98
C ASP A 76 2.17 6.50 -12.90
N ASP A 77 3.11 6.96 -13.72
CA ASP A 77 4.46 6.38 -13.82
C ASP A 77 5.18 6.33 -12.46
N THR A 78 4.98 7.35 -11.62
CA THR A 78 5.61 7.40 -10.29
C THR A 78 5.04 6.34 -9.37
N ASN A 79 3.71 6.16 -9.36
CA ASN A 79 3.09 5.17 -8.50
C ASN A 79 3.39 3.75 -8.98
N LEU A 80 3.39 3.48 -10.28
CA LEU A 80 3.80 2.17 -10.81
C LEU A 80 5.28 1.85 -10.50
N SER A 81 6.16 2.85 -10.58
CA SER A 81 7.56 2.72 -10.17
C SER A 81 7.68 2.40 -8.66
N ASN A 82 6.87 3.04 -7.81
CA ASN A 82 6.82 2.71 -6.38
C ASN A 82 6.26 1.30 -6.13
N MET A 83 5.20 0.89 -6.83
CA MET A 83 4.66 -0.47 -6.75
C MET A 83 5.75 -1.48 -7.12
N ARG A 84 6.44 -1.30 -8.24
CA ARG A 84 7.55 -2.16 -8.66
C ARG A 84 8.61 -2.31 -7.56
N LYS A 85 9.07 -1.19 -6.97
CA LYS A 85 10.03 -1.21 -5.85
C LYS A 85 9.46 -1.91 -4.62
N PHE A 86 8.16 -1.71 -4.35
CA PHE A 86 7.48 -2.33 -3.24
C PHE A 86 7.55 -3.85 -3.29
N TYR A 87 7.29 -4.47 -4.45
CA TYR A 87 7.46 -5.91 -4.60
C TYR A 87 8.92 -6.37 -4.48
N MET A 88 9.87 -5.57 -4.95
CA MET A 88 11.31 -5.90 -4.82
C MET A 88 11.79 -5.89 -3.37
N VAL A 89 11.28 -4.98 -2.54
CA VAL A 89 11.64 -4.87 -1.12
C VAL A 89 10.82 -5.83 -0.26
N PHE A 90 9.53 -6.05 -0.59
CA PHE A 90 8.60 -6.90 0.14
C PHE A 90 8.04 -8.01 -0.77
N PRO A 91 8.84 -9.04 -1.09
CA PRO A 91 8.44 -10.10 -2.03
C PRO A 91 7.44 -11.11 -1.45
N ILE A 92 7.15 -11.06 -0.15
CA ILE A 92 6.20 -11.95 0.53
C ILE A 92 5.01 -11.10 0.99
N VAL A 93 3.85 -11.31 0.37
CA VAL A 93 2.63 -10.53 0.68
C VAL A 93 2.15 -10.75 2.11
N ASP A 94 2.28 -11.97 2.63
CA ASP A 94 1.88 -12.31 4.00
C ASP A 94 2.78 -11.68 5.06
N ALA A 95 3.95 -11.16 4.67
CA ALA A 95 4.84 -10.42 5.56
C ALA A 95 4.45 -8.94 5.71
N LEU A 96 3.45 -8.46 4.96
CA LEU A 96 2.94 -7.10 5.11
C LEU A 96 2.18 -6.94 6.44
N ARG A 97 2.08 -5.71 6.93
CA ARG A 97 1.47 -5.33 8.19
C ARG A 97 0.21 -4.54 7.87
N HIS A 98 -0.92 -4.99 8.40
CA HIS A 98 -2.23 -4.42 8.10
C HIS A 98 -2.41 -3.02 8.71
N GLU A 99 -1.62 -2.72 9.74
CA GLU A 99 -1.52 -1.44 10.44
C GLU A 99 -0.87 -0.37 9.56
N LEU A 100 0.00 -0.77 8.62
CA LEU A 100 0.73 0.17 7.77
C LEU A 100 -0.06 0.50 6.52
N SER A 101 -0.18 1.79 6.22
CA SER A 101 -0.80 2.27 4.98
C SER A 101 0.15 2.30 3.79
N TRP A 102 -0.36 2.48 2.57
CA TRP A 102 0.47 2.68 1.37
C TRP A 102 1.52 3.78 1.56
N THR A 103 1.17 4.88 2.24
CA THR A 103 2.12 5.97 2.51
C THR A 103 3.30 5.52 3.34
N HIS A 104 3.09 4.67 4.36
CA HIS A 104 4.17 4.08 5.16
C HIS A 104 5.09 3.24 4.26
N TYR A 105 4.53 2.35 3.45
CA TYR A 105 5.30 1.52 2.54
C TYR A 105 6.10 2.34 1.52
N ARG A 106 5.55 3.43 0.97
CA ARG A 106 6.30 4.33 0.08
C ARG A 106 7.51 4.98 0.74
N LEU A 107 7.50 5.17 2.05
CA LEU A 107 8.66 5.67 2.78
C LEU A 107 9.67 4.54 3.01
N LEU A 108 9.20 3.37 3.41
CA LEU A 108 10.04 2.20 3.68
C LEU A 108 10.81 1.73 2.44
N ILE A 109 10.19 1.70 1.27
CA ILE A 109 10.85 1.25 0.01
C ILE A 109 12.00 2.15 -0.45
N LYS A 110 12.18 3.33 0.16
CA LYS A 110 13.30 4.24 -0.12
C LYS A 110 14.52 3.94 0.74
N ILE A 111 14.37 3.10 1.76
CA ILE A 111 15.43 2.71 2.67
C ILE A 111 16.15 1.50 2.05
N ASN A 112 17.48 1.57 1.95
CA ASN A 112 18.29 0.51 1.34
C ASN A 112 18.80 -0.53 2.35
N ASP A 113 18.28 -0.50 3.58
CA ASP A 113 18.76 -1.24 4.74
C ASP A 113 17.58 -1.97 5.38
N SER A 114 17.63 -3.31 5.33
CA SER A 114 16.55 -4.17 5.83
C SER A 114 16.38 -4.09 7.35
N GLU A 115 17.44 -3.85 8.12
CA GLU A 115 17.33 -3.73 9.56
C GLU A 115 16.61 -2.43 9.93
N LYS A 116 16.96 -1.33 9.27
CA LYS A 116 16.24 -0.05 9.45
C LYS A 116 14.78 -0.15 9.04
N ILE A 117 14.48 -0.83 7.94
CA ILE A 117 13.09 -1.07 7.53
C ILE A 117 12.32 -1.79 8.65
N ASN A 118 12.87 -2.89 9.17
CA ASN A 118 12.20 -3.66 10.23
C ASN A 118 12.04 -2.83 11.52
N TYR A 119 13.05 -2.05 11.89
CA TYR A 119 12.96 -1.12 13.03
C TYR A 119 11.79 -0.15 12.86
N TYR A 120 11.70 0.56 11.72
CA TYR A 120 10.63 1.52 11.49
C TYR A 120 9.25 0.87 11.37
N ILE A 121 9.15 -0.35 10.84
CA ILE A 121 7.89 -1.11 10.85
C ILE A 121 7.43 -1.35 12.28
N ASN A 122 8.32 -1.85 13.16
CA ASN A 122 7.98 -2.13 14.54
C ASN A 122 7.61 -0.85 15.31
N GLU A 123 8.41 0.21 15.18
CA GLU A 123 8.11 1.51 15.79
C GLU A 123 6.78 2.10 15.31
N SER A 124 6.44 1.93 14.02
CA SER A 124 5.18 2.43 13.47
C SER A 124 3.96 1.64 13.96
N ILE A 125 4.13 0.37 14.31
CA ILE A 125 3.05 -0.47 14.87
C ILE A 125 2.87 -0.19 16.36
N LEU A 126 3.97 0.03 17.10
CA LEU A 126 3.93 0.29 18.54
C LEU A 126 3.30 1.64 18.89
N ASN A 127 3.42 2.63 18.01
CA ASN A 127 2.95 3.99 18.24
C ASN A 127 1.58 4.29 17.60
N HIS A 128 0.83 3.26 17.19
CA HIS A 128 -0.45 3.38 16.49
C HIS A 128 -1.61 2.72 17.23
#